data_AF-A0A2A8CWD4-F1
#
_entry.id   AF-A0A2A8CWD4-F1
#
_cell.length_a   1.000
_cell.length_b   1.000
_cell.length_c   1.000
_cell.angle_alpha   90.00
_cell.angle_beta   90.00
_cell.angle_gamma   90.00
#
_symmetry.space_group_name_H-M   'P 1'
#
loop_
_entity.id
_entity.type
_entity.pdbx_description
1 polymer ?
#
loop_
_entity_poly.entity_id
_entity_poly.type
_entity_poly.pdbx_seq_one_letter_code
_entity_poly.pdbx_strand_id
1 'polypeptide(L)'
;MPGPKIKDDGSMVTLDLHGLRVDDAIEVTYDTLRLAQDRGRASLKVIHGSSTSGAGRRTIKSALYRLLDRGMLVGGHVHVMKQRSYFTLSLDLTASTDPTPIRLLDVW
;
A
#
# COMPACT_ATOMS: atom_id res chain seq x y z
N MET A 1 -14.94 7.87 -11.95
CA MET A 1 -13.57 7.31 -11.91
C MET A 1 -13.65 5.90 -11.38
N PRO A 2 -12.87 4.93 -11.87
CA PRO A 2 -12.84 3.60 -11.26
C PRO A 2 -12.38 3.74 -9.80
N GLY A 3 -13.09 3.08 -8.88
CA GLY A 3 -12.77 3.06 -7.45
C GLY A 3 -11.52 2.22 -7.14
N PRO A 4 -11.14 2.15 -5.84
CA PRO A 4 -9.97 1.39 -5.41
C PRO A 4 -10.10 -0.09 -5.76
N LYS A 5 -8.96 -0.76 -5.91
CA LYS A 5 -8.90 -2.19 -6.25
C LYS A 5 -7.78 -2.87 -5.47
N ILE A 6 -8.00 -4.14 -5.17
CA ILE A 6 -6.94 -5.01 -4.66
C ILE A 6 -6.86 -6.27 -5.51
N LYS A 7 -5.64 -6.77 -5.71
CA LYS A 7 -5.36 -8.07 -6.30
C LYS A 7 -4.32 -8.76 -5.42
N ASP A 8 -4.62 -9.97 -4.99
CA ASP A 8 -3.70 -10.83 -4.24
C ASP A 8 -3.49 -12.12 -5.04
N ASP A 9 -2.23 -12.45 -5.34
CA ASP A 9 -1.85 -13.71 -6.01
C ASP A 9 -1.27 -14.76 -5.05
N GLY A 10 -1.32 -14.50 -3.74
CA GLY A 10 -0.79 -15.36 -2.68
C GLY A 10 0.64 -15.00 -2.26
N SER A 11 1.37 -14.20 -3.04
CA SER A 11 2.71 -13.73 -2.71
C SER A 11 2.81 -12.20 -2.73
N MET A 12 2.22 -11.57 -3.74
CA MET A 12 2.17 -10.13 -3.90
C MET A 12 0.72 -9.63 -3.80
N VAL A 13 0.54 -8.61 -2.98
CA VAL A 13 -0.68 -7.82 -2.95
C VAL A 13 -0.46 -6.55 -3.77
N THR A 14 -1.33 -6.28 -4.73
CA THR A 14 -1.37 -5.02 -5.48
C THR A 14 -2.59 -4.22 -5.05
N LEU A 15 -2.36 -3.07 -4.44
CA LEU A 15 -3.38 -2.11 -4.01
C LEU A 15 -3.38 -0.90 -4.96
N ASP A 16 -4.52 -0.63 -5.59
CA ASP A 16 -4.76 0.55 -6.40
C ASP A 16 -5.66 1.52 -5.64
N LEU A 17 -5.13 2.71 -5.34
CA LEU A 17 -5.75 3.74 -4.53
C LEU A 17 -6.48 4.81 -5.37
N HIS A 18 -6.57 4.65 -6.69
CA HIS A 18 -7.28 5.63 -7.52
C HIS A 18 -8.73 5.81 -7.04
N GLY A 19 -9.17 7.07 -7.02
CA GLY A 19 -10.53 7.44 -6.61
C GLY A 19 -10.71 7.63 -5.10
N LEU A 20 -9.74 7.26 -4.26
CA LEU A 20 -9.80 7.49 -2.82
C LEU A 20 -9.46 8.94 -2.44
N ARG A 21 -9.98 9.37 -1.28
CA ARG A 21 -9.47 10.56 -0.59
C ARG A 21 -8.11 10.23 0.01
N VAL A 22 -7.34 11.26 0.36
CA VAL A 22 -5.98 11.07 0.86
C VAL A 22 -5.95 10.30 2.18
N ASP A 23 -6.88 10.57 3.10
CA ASP A 23 -6.91 9.91 4.41
C ASP A 23 -7.36 8.45 4.28
N ASP A 24 -8.46 8.18 3.55
CA ASP A 24 -8.89 6.81 3.23
C ASP A 24 -7.76 6.00 2.55
N ALA A 25 -7.02 6.63 1.63
CA ALA A 25 -5.91 5.96 0.96
C ALA A 25 -4.77 5.59 1.90
N ILE A 26 -4.56 6.36 2.97
CA ILE A 26 -3.56 6.05 4.01
C ILE A 26 -4.04 4.89 4.87
N GLU A 27 -5.29 4.94 5.35
CA GLU A 27 -5.89 3.89 6.18
C GLU A 27 -5.90 2.55 5.45
N VAL A 28 -6.44 2.50 4.23
CA VAL A 28 -6.46 1.30 3.39
C VAL A 28 -5.04 0.77 3.12
N THR A 29 -4.04 1.65 2.99
CA THR A 29 -2.64 1.22 2.83
C THR A 29 -2.11 0.54 4.09
N TYR A 30 -2.39 1.09 5.29
CA TYR A 30 -1.98 0.49 6.56
C TYR A 30 -2.66 -0.85 6.79
N ASP A 31 -3.97 -0.93 6.59
CA ASP A 31 -4.73 -2.17 6.81
C ASP A 31 -4.29 -3.27 5.83
N THR A 32 -4.06 -2.90 4.56
CA THR A 32 -3.52 -3.83 3.56
C THR A 32 -2.11 -4.29 3.92
N LEU A 33 -1.24 -3.39 4.39
CA LEU A 33 0.12 -3.75 4.79
C LEU A 33 0.12 -4.71 5.98
N ARG A 34 -0.67 -4.40 7.00
CA ARG A 34 -0.81 -5.26 8.18
C ARG A 34 -1.31 -6.63 7.78
N LEU A 35 -2.39 -6.69 7.00
CA LEU A 35 -2.97 -7.96 6.59
C LEU A 35 -2.04 -8.76 5.67
N ALA A 36 -1.27 -8.09 4.80
CA ALA A 36 -0.24 -8.72 3.99
C ALA A 36 0.87 -9.34 4.85
N GLN A 37 1.30 -8.66 5.91
CA GLN A 37 2.26 -9.21 6.88
C GLN A 37 1.66 -10.40 7.65
N ASP A 38 0.44 -10.23 8.17
CA ASP A 38 -0.26 -11.25 8.96
C ASP A 38 -0.51 -12.54 8.15
N ARG A 39 -0.77 -12.43 6.84
CA ARG A 39 -1.00 -13.58 5.94
C ARG A 39 0.28 -14.08 5.25
N GLY A 40 1.45 -13.56 5.61
CA GLY A 40 2.74 -14.03 5.10
C GLY A 40 2.97 -13.72 3.61
N ARG A 41 2.50 -12.57 3.13
CA ARG A 41 2.78 -12.08 1.77
C ARG A 41 4.20 -11.51 1.71
N ALA A 42 4.88 -11.75 0.60
CA ALA A 42 6.25 -11.31 0.38
C ALA A 42 6.35 -9.83 0.02
N SER A 43 5.29 -9.27 -0.58
CA SER A 43 5.32 -7.88 -1.01
C SER A 43 3.95 -7.21 -1.11
N LEU A 44 3.95 -5.90 -0.92
CA LEU A 44 2.81 -5.02 -1.18
C LEU A 44 3.21 -3.95 -2.20
N LYS A 45 2.57 -3.95 -3.36
CA LYS A 45 2.65 -2.90 -4.37
C LYS A 45 1.49 -1.92 -4.19
N VAL A 46 1.81 -0.65 -3.97
CA VAL A 46 0.83 0.43 -3.77
C VAL A 46 0.85 1.38 -4.97
N ILE A 47 -0.23 1.41 -5.74
CA ILE A 47 -0.45 2.29 -6.89
C ILE A 47 -1.23 3.52 -6.40
N HIS A 48 -0.56 4.67 -6.36
CA HIS A 48 -1.14 5.94 -5.90
C HIS A 48 -1.39 6.94 -7.05
N GLY A 49 -1.19 6.50 -8.29
CA GLY A 49 -1.33 7.32 -9.49
C GLY A 49 -0.17 8.29 -9.72
N SER A 50 -0.16 8.91 -10.90
CA SER A 50 0.87 9.85 -11.34
C SER A 50 0.59 11.30 -10.93
N SER A 51 -0.54 11.58 -10.28
CA SER A 51 -0.99 12.94 -9.97
C SER A 51 0.10 13.75 -9.26
N THR A 52 0.72 14.63 -10.03
CA THR A 52 1.64 15.67 -9.58
C THR A 52 0.82 16.85 -9.09
N SER A 53 1.04 17.23 -7.84
CA SER A 53 0.46 18.39 -7.18
C SER A 53 0.42 19.64 -8.07
N GLY A 54 -0.74 20.31 -8.11
CA GLY A 54 -0.77 21.78 -8.21
C GLY A 54 -0.37 22.38 -6.85
N ALA A 55 0.33 23.51 -6.86
CA ALA A 55 0.94 24.14 -5.68
C ALA A 55 -0.01 24.15 -4.45
N GLY A 56 0.38 23.43 -3.39
CA GLY A 56 -0.28 23.45 -2.08
C GLY A 56 -1.26 22.32 -1.76
N ARG A 57 -1.67 21.47 -2.71
CA ARG A 57 -2.66 20.40 -2.41
C ARG A 57 -1.98 19.09 -2.02
N ARG A 58 -2.25 18.61 -0.79
CA ARG A 58 -1.84 17.27 -0.31
C ARG A 58 -2.43 16.19 -1.23
N THR A 59 -1.58 15.37 -1.83
CA THR A 59 -1.95 14.22 -2.68
C THR A 59 -1.65 12.89 -1.98
N ILE A 60 -2.28 11.80 -2.44
CA ILE A 60 -2.00 10.43 -1.97
C ILE A 60 -0.50 10.15 -2.05
N LYS A 61 0.12 10.40 -3.21
CA LYS A 61 1.57 10.26 -3.42
C LYS A 61 2.39 11.02 -2.35
N SER A 62 2.13 12.32 -2.19
CA SER A 62 2.90 13.15 -1.25
C SER A 62 2.73 12.71 0.21
N ALA A 63 1.54 12.24 0.57
CA ALA A 63 1.23 11.81 1.92
C ALA A 63 1.90 10.46 2.23
N LEU A 64 1.78 9.46 1.35
CA LEU A 64 2.43 8.16 1.52
C LEU A 64 3.96 8.30 1.55
N TYR A 65 4.55 9.13 0.68
CA TYR A 65 5.99 9.34 0.68
C TYR A 65 6.47 10.00 1.97
N ARG A 66 5.72 10.98 2.51
CA ARG A 66 6.02 11.57 3.82
C ARG A 66 5.97 10.54 4.95
N LEU A 67 5.04 9.58 4.89
CA LEU A 67 4.96 8.51 5.88
C LEU A 67 6.14 7.53 5.76
N LEU A 68 6.55 7.19 4.53
CA LEU A 68 7.74 6.37 4.26
C LEU A 68 9.02 7.06 4.77
N ASP A 69 9.19 8.34 4.48
CA ASP A 69 10.38 9.10 4.86
C ASP A 69 10.48 9.30 6.40
N ARG A 70 9.35 9.21 7.11
CA ARG A 70 9.30 9.22 8.58
C ARG A 70 9.39 7.83 9.22
N GLY A 71 9.48 6.77 8.42
CA GLY A 71 9.47 5.38 8.91
C GLY A 71 8.14 4.97 9.56
N MET A 72 7.04 5.68 9.31
CA MET A 72 5.75 5.40 9.96
C MET A 72 4.94 4.31 9.24
N LEU A 73 5.19 4.12 7.94
CA LEU A 73 4.52 3.07 7.17
C LEU A 73 5.15 1.69 7.39
N VAL A 74 6.38 1.60 7.88
CA VAL A 74 7.16 0.37 7.85
C VAL A 74 8.01 0.23 9.10
N GLY A 75 7.88 -0.89 9.81
CA GLY A 75 8.88 -1.30 10.79
C GLY A 75 10.24 -1.49 10.10
N GLY A 76 11.35 -1.37 10.84
CA GLY A 76 12.72 -1.22 10.32
C GLY A 76 13.28 -2.30 9.37
N HIS A 77 12.48 -3.31 8.98
CA HIS A 77 12.87 -4.43 8.12
C HIS A 77 12.23 -4.43 6.72
N VAL A 78 11.44 -3.42 6.36
CA VAL A 78 10.80 -3.37 5.03
C VAL A 78 11.64 -2.57 4.04
N HIS A 79 12.00 -3.20 2.92
CA HIS A 79 12.69 -2.52 1.82
C HIS A 79 11.67 -1.84 0.89
N VAL A 80 11.91 -0.57 0.55
CA VAL A 80 10.97 0.24 -0.24
C VAL A 80 11.55 0.55 -1.62
N MET A 81 10.86 0.13 -2.68
CA MET A 81 11.21 0.46 -4.06
C MET A 81 10.22 1.49 -4.61
N LYS A 82 10.66 2.75 -4.76
CA LYS A 82 9.84 3.86 -5.24
C LYS A 82 9.85 3.95 -6.77
N GLN A 83 8.69 4.19 -7.38
CA GLN A 83 8.50 4.43 -8.81
C GLN A 83 7.60 5.65 -9.03
N ARG A 84 7.49 6.13 -10.28
CA ARG A 84 6.77 7.39 -10.56
C ARG A 84 5.33 7.40 -10.03
N SER A 85 4.62 6.28 -10.20
CA SER A 85 3.16 6.15 -9.96
C SER A 85 2.80 5.06 -8.93
N TYR A 86 3.80 4.38 -8.37
CA TYR A 86 3.62 3.36 -7.36
C TYR A 86 4.88 3.22 -6.51
N PHE A 87 4.80 2.48 -5.40
CA PHE A 87 5.96 1.92 -4.73
C PHE A 87 5.67 0.47 -4.34
N THR A 88 6.74 -0.31 -4.11
CA THR A 88 6.64 -1.67 -3.60
C THR A 88 7.35 -1.76 -2.25
N LEU A 89 6.70 -2.41 -1.30
CA LEU A 89 7.22 -2.78 0.00
C LEU A 89 7.59 -4.26 -0.04
N SER A 90 8.85 -4.60 0.21
CA SER A 90 9.30 -5.98 0.42
C SER A 90 9.14 -6.32 1.89
N LEU A 91 8.28 -7.28 2.19
CA LEU A 91 7.91 -7.65 3.55
C LEU A 91 8.81 -8.78 4.03
N ASP A 92 9.11 -8.79 5.32
CA ASP A 92 9.83 -9.89 5.95
C ASP A 92 8.87 -11.08 6.17
N LEU A 93 9.28 -12.27 5.73
CA LEU A 93 8.44 -13.48 5.69
C LEU A 93 8.59 -14.29 6.99
N THR A 94 8.39 -13.63 8.14
CA THR A 94 8.48 -14.30 9.44
C THR A 94 7.17 -14.96 9.88
N ALA A 95 6.08 -14.72 9.15
CA ALA A 95 4.74 -15.19 9.49
C ALA A 95 4.38 -16.54 8.83
N SER A 96 3.47 -17.28 9.47
CA SER A 96 2.83 -18.45 8.88
C SER A 96 2.00 -18.02 7.65
N THR A 97 2.08 -18.78 6.55
CA THR A 97 1.38 -18.43 5.31
C THR A 97 -0.10 -18.79 5.39
N ASP A 98 -0.99 -17.79 5.33
CA ASP A 98 -2.43 -17.97 5.14
C ASP A 98 -2.77 -17.86 3.65
N PRO A 99 -3.30 -18.91 3.00
CA PRO A 99 -3.62 -18.87 1.57
C PRO A 99 -4.85 -18.02 1.24
N THR A 100 -5.61 -17.53 2.23
CA THR A 100 -6.82 -16.74 2.01
C THR A 100 -6.51 -15.42 1.29
N PRO A 101 -7.06 -15.19 0.08
CA PRO A 101 -6.78 -13.97 -0.67
C PRO A 101 -7.28 -12.72 0.06
N ILE A 102 -6.47 -11.66 0.06
CA ILE A 102 -6.88 -10.35 0.58
C ILE A 102 -7.80 -9.66 -0.43
N ARG A 103 -8.96 -9.22 0.05
CA ARG A 103 -10.01 -8.55 -0.72
C ARG A 103 -10.20 -7.12 -0.25
N LEU A 104 -10.78 -6.28 -1.10
CA LEU A 104 -10.95 -4.86 -0.78
C LEU A 104 -11.82 -4.66 0.46
N LEU A 105 -12.82 -5.53 0.63
CA LEU A 105 -13.70 -5.58 1.79
C LEU A 105 -13.01 -5.97 3.10
N ASP A 106 -11.77 -6.50 3.06
CA ASP A 106 -11.02 -6.85 4.26
C ASP A 106 -10.30 -5.63 4.85
N VAL A 107 -10.25 -4.51 4.12
CA VAL A 107 -9.39 -3.34 4.40
C VAL A 107 -10.13 -2.02 4.17
N TRP A 108 -11.47 -2.04 4.04
CA TRP A 108 -12.30 -0.87 3.77
C TRP A 108 -13.60 -0.87 4.56
#